data_AF-A0A7J2JXW1-F1
#
_entry.id   AF-A0A7J2JXW1-F1
#
_cell.length_a   1.000
_cell.length_b   1.000
_cell.length_c   1.000
_cell.angle_alpha   90.00
_cell.angle_beta   90.00
_cell.angle_gamma   90.00
#
_symmetry.space_group_name_H-M   'P 1'
#
loop_
_entity.id
_entity.type
_entity.pdbx_description
1 polymer ?
#
loop_
_entity_poly.entity_id
_entity_poly.type
_entity_poly.pdbx_seq_one_letter_code
_entity_poly.pdbx_strand_id
1 'polypeptide(L)'
;CETCAAMSQAGGRRQAEMMKMLLDLKFKLEGQGNEVEATSVLRQCDKGIVKDGLSDLVKDYDAILSMACGAGVQTVAEVFPDKPVLPACNTTMIGSHDREEGLISEFCKACGNCILHETGGICPLTRCAKGLLNGPCGGQAGGKCEVGGWTRDCAWVLIYKRLKEQGKLDLFRKFRPPRDWSVSQSPRQVRMGA
;
A
#
# COMPACT_ATOMS: atom_id res chain seq x y z
N CYS A 1 12.24 -1.28 -4.38
CA CYS A 1 11.58 -2.28 -3.51
C CYS A 1 10.90 -3.29 -4.42
N GLU A 2 11.39 -4.53 -4.48
CA GLU A 2 10.93 -5.56 -5.43
C GLU A 2 9.58 -6.20 -5.08
N THR A 3 8.96 -5.77 -3.98
CA THR A 3 7.66 -6.28 -3.53
C THR A 3 6.53 -5.32 -3.91
N CYS A 4 5.98 -4.57 -2.96
CA CYS A 4 4.74 -3.81 -3.19
C CYS A 4 4.86 -2.76 -4.30
N ALA A 5 5.99 -2.06 -4.39
CA ALA A 5 6.19 -1.03 -5.40
C ALA A 5 6.39 -1.61 -6.82
N ALA A 6 7.04 -2.78 -6.92
CA ALA A 6 7.16 -3.51 -8.19
C ALA A 6 5.81 -4.02 -8.68
N MET A 7 4.95 -4.51 -7.78
CA MET A 7 3.60 -4.91 -8.15
C MET A 7 2.76 -3.76 -8.73
N SER A 8 2.95 -2.54 -8.22
CA SER A 8 2.27 -1.35 -8.75
C SER A 8 2.99 -0.67 -9.91
N GLN A 9 4.06 -1.29 -10.43
CA GLN A 9 4.90 -0.73 -11.48
C GLN A 9 5.41 0.69 -11.18
N ALA A 10 5.47 1.07 -9.89
CA ALA A 10 5.92 2.37 -9.42
C ALA A 10 7.33 2.31 -8.82
N GLY A 11 7.81 1.12 -8.53
CA GLY A 11 9.20 0.82 -8.18
C GLY A 11 9.54 -0.56 -8.71
N GLY A 12 10.62 -1.16 -8.21
CA GLY A 12 11.13 -2.41 -8.78
C GLY A 12 12.42 -2.17 -9.57
N ARG A 13 13.19 -3.23 -9.86
CA ARG A 13 14.45 -3.11 -10.60
C ARG A 13 14.23 -2.48 -11.98
N ARG A 14 13.22 -2.96 -12.70
CA ARG A 14 12.88 -2.45 -14.03
C ARG A 14 12.55 -0.95 -14.00
N GLN A 15 11.73 -0.51 -13.06
CA GLN A 15 11.36 0.90 -12.90
C GLN A 15 12.55 1.76 -12.47
N ALA A 16 13.44 1.23 -11.62
CA ALA A 16 14.67 1.92 -11.23
C ALA A 16 15.62 2.10 -12.41
N GLU A 17 15.81 1.06 -13.24
CA GLU A 17 16.62 1.14 -14.47
C GLU A 17 16.02 2.14 -15.47
N MET A 18 14.68 2.16 -15.62
CA MET A 18 13.99 3.18 -16.42
C MET A 18 14.21 4.60 -15.89
N MET A 19 14.14 4.79 -14.58
CA MET A 19 14.40 6.09 -13.95
C MET A 19 15.85 6.53 -14.15
N LYS A 20 16.82 5.62 -14.00
CA LYS A 20 18.24 5.87 -14.30
C LYS A 20 18.42 6.38 -15.73
N MET A 21 17.86 5.68 -16.72
CA MET A 21 17.96 6.11 -18.13
C MET A 21 17.40 7.52 -18.37
N LEU A 22 16.27 7.87 -17.73
CA LEU A 22 15.67 9.20 -17.84
C LEU A 22 16.54 10.28 -17.19
N LEU A 23 17.11 9.99 -16.01
CA LEU A 23 18.01 10.90 -15.31
C LEU A 23 19.33 11.09 -16.07
N ASP A 24 19.94 10.01 -16.56
CA ASP A 24 21.16 10.08 -17.39
C ASP A 24 20.94 10.93 -18.64
N LEU A 25 19.79 10.78 -19.31
CA LEU A 25 19.43 11.61 -20.46
C LEU A 25 19.29 13.08 -20.06
N LYS A 26 18.61 13.35 -18.94
CA LYS A 26 18.40 14.71 -18.43
C LYS A 26 19.73 15.40 -18.09
N PHE A 27 20.60 14.72 -17.36
CA PHE A 27 21.91 15.26 -16.99
C PHE A 27 22.79 15.53 -18.21
N LYS A 28 22.81 14.62 -19.20
CA LYS A 28 23.52 14.85 -20.47
C LYS A 28 23.01 16.08 -21.21
N LEU A 29 21.69 16.27 -21.29
CA LEU A 29 21.09 17.44 -21.95
C LEU A 29 21.41 18.76 -21.24
N GLU A 30 21.61 18.72 -19.91
CA GLU A 30 21.97 19.89 -19.10
C GLU A 30 23.49 20.10 -18.96
N GLY A 31 24.31 19.25 -19.59
CA GLY A 31 25.76 19.30 -19.46
C GLY A 31 26.26 18.98 -18.04
N GLN A 32 25.47 18.25 -17.26
CA GLN A 32 25.80 17.83 -15.90
C GLN A 32 26.50 16.47 -15.90
N GLY A 33 27.54 16.32 -15.07
CA GLY A 33 28.35 15.10 -14.95
C GLY A 33 27.90 14.15 -13.85
N ASN A 34 26.61 14.18 -13.48
CA ASN A 34 26.08 13.34 -12.40
C ASN A 34 26.10 11.85 -12.78
N GLU A 35 26.53 11.01 -11.85
CA GLU A 35 26.46 9.56 -11.97
C GLU A 35 25.17 9.03 -11.34
N VAL A 36 24.51 8.10 -12.03
CA VAL A 36 23.28 7.45 -11.54
C VAL A 36 23.45 5.95 -11.63
N GLU A 37 23.14 5.25 -10.54
CA GLU A 37 23.05 3.79 -10.55
C GLU A 37 21.67 3.31 -10.06
N ALA A 38 21.18 2.24 -10.69
CA ALA A 38 19.90 1.63 -10.38
C ALA A 38 20.13 0.29 -9.71
N THR A 39 19.56 0.13 -8.52
CA THR A 39 19.55 -1.15 -7.83
C THR A 39 18.21 -1.38 -7.13
N SER A 40 18.08 -2.56 -6.55
CA SER A 40 16.88 -2.93 -5.81
C SER A 40 17.17 -3.91 -4.70
N VAL A 41 16.32 -3.87 -3.68
CA VAL A 41 16.25 -4.86 -2.62
C VAL A 41 14.82 -5.37 -2.47
N LEU A 42 14.68 -6.58 -1.92
CA LEU A 42 13.40 -7.25 -1.75
C LEU A 42 12.38 -6.37 -1.00
N ARG A 43 12.78 -5.84 0.17
CA ARG A 43 11.99 -4.92 0.98
C ARG A 43 12.86 -3.76 1.44
N GLN A 44 12.40 -2.54 1.22
CA GLN A 44 13.07 -1.34 1.76
C GLN A 44 12.60 -0.99 3.17
N CYS A 45 11.49 -1.56 3.65
CA CYS A 45 10.99 -1.38 5.02
C CYS A 45 11.58 -2.40 6.02
N ASP A 46 12.78 -2.92 5.72
CA ASP A 46 13.49 -3.91 6.53
C ASP A 46 14.96 -3.49 6.62
N LYS A 47 15.43 -3.17 7.82
CA LYS A 47 16.77 -2.62 8.03
C LYS A 47 17.89 -3.59 7.64
N GLY A 48 17.72 -4.88 7.93
CA GLY A 48 18.72 -5.90 7.59
C GLY A 48 18.88 -6.03 6.09
N ILE A 49 17.74 -6.15 5.38
CA ILE A 49 17.73 -6.25 3.91
C ILE A 49 18.33 -5.00 3.26
N VAL A 50 18.00 -3.81 3.76
CA VAL A 50 18.55 -2.54 3.25
C VAL A 50 20.06 -2.47 3.48
N LYS A 51 20.51 -2.77 4.70
CA LYS A 51 21.94 -2.71 5.05
C LYS A 51 22.74 -3.69 4.21
N ASP A 52 22.34 -4.96 4.18
CA ASP A 52 23.08 -6.00 3.49
C ASP A 52 23.06 -5.80 1.96
N GLY A 53 21.97 -5.26 1.42
CA GLY A 53 21.80 -5.10 -0.03
C GLY A 53 22.35 -3.81 -0.62
N LEU A 54 22.56 -2.75 0.17
CA LEU A 54 22.88 -1.41 -0.35
C LEU A 54 24.17 -0.79 0.21
N SER A 55 24.72 -1.29 1.33
CA SER A 55 25.81 -0.59 2.05
C SER A 55 27.07 -0.37 1.21
N ASP A 56 27.46 -1.33 0.37
CA ASP A 56 28.66 -1.19 -0.43
C ASP A 56 28.48 -0.21 -1.58
N LEU A 57 27.31 -0.21 -2.22
CA LEU A 57 27.00 0.70 -3.31
C LEU A 57 26.84 2.15 -2.82
N VAL A 58 26.10 2.37 -1.72
CA VAL A 58 25.73 3.70 -1.24
C VAL A 58 26.94 4.56 -0.83
N LYS A 59 28.07 3.94 -0.48
CA LYS A 59 29.31 4.66 -0.11
C LYS A 59 29.77 5.62 -1.21
N ASP A 60 29.59 5.22 -2.46
CA ASP A 60 30.10 5.93 -3.64
C ASP A 60 29.13 6.99 -4.19
N TYR A 61 27.96 7.18 -3.56
CA TYR A 61 26.94 8.14 -4.01
C TYR A 61 26.62 9.20 -2.95
N ASP A 62 26.29 10.41 -3.41
CA ASP A 62 25.96 11.53 -2.53
C ASP A 62 24.50 11.53 -2.04
N ALA A 63 23.60 10.85 -2.73
CA ALA A 63 22.17 10.84 -2.43
C ALA A 63 21.50 9.54 -2.88
N ILE A 64 20.34 9.23 -2.28
CA ILE A 64 19.54 8.04 -2.61
C ILE A 64 18.16 8.49 -3.07
N LEU A 65 17.77 8.10 -4.29
CA LEU A 65 16.40 8.25 -4.78
C LEU A 65 15.61 6.95 -4.57
N SER A 66 14.67 6.95 -3.63
CA SER A 66 13.89 5.76 -3.27
C SER A 66 12.53 5.72 -3.98
N MET A 67 12.37 4.73 -4.86
CA MET A 67 11.08 4.36 -5.50
C MET A 67 10.29 3.35 -4.65
N ALA A 68 10.15 3.62 -3.35
CA ALA A 68 9.36 2.81 -2.42
C ALA A 68 8.25 3.62 -1.76
N CYS A 69 7.43 2.97 -0.94
CA CYS A 69 6.47 3.66 -0.08
C CYS A 69 7.19 4.42 1.04
N GLY A 70 6.48 5.30 1.74
CA GLY A 70 7.05 6.15 2.79
C GLY A 70 7.70 5.37 3.95
N ALA A 71 7.25 4.14 4.23
CA ALA A 71 7.91 3.28 5.21
C ALA A 71 9.29 2.81 4.73
N GLY A 72 9.43 2.51 3.44
CA GLY A 72 10.71 2.15 2.83
C GLY A 72 11.67 3.34 2.81
N VAL A 73 11.20 4.52 2.38
CA VAL A 73 12.02 5.75 2.34
C VAL A 73 12.58 6.07 3.73
N GLN A 74 11.74 6.05 4.77
CA GLN A 74 12.18 6.31 6.15
C GLN A 74 13.18 5.27 6.66
N THR A 75 12.96 3.99 6.35
CA THR A 75 13.88 2.93 6.79
C THR A 75 15.25 3.08 6.12
N VAL A 76 15.28 3.42 4.83
CA VAL A 76 16.54 3.67 4.10
C VAL A 76 17.26 4.89 4.68
N ALA A 77 16.54 5.97 4.98
CA ALA A 77 17.10 7.15 5.64
C ALA A 77 17.66 6.85 7.04
N GLU A 78 17.03 5.94 7.79
CA GLU A 78 17.52 5.53 9.10
C GLU A 78 18.78 4.66 9.00
N VAL A 79 18.90 3.82 7.97
CA VAL A 79 20.10 2.97 7.75
C VAL A 79 21.29 3.79 7.26
N PHE A 80 21.06 4.84 6.47
CA PHE A 80 22.10 5.72 5.89
C PHE A 80 21.90 7.18 6.33
N PRO A 81 22.12 7.52 7.61
CA PRO A 81 21.80 8.84 8.17
C PRO A 81 22.67 9.98 7.63
N ASP A 82 23.82 9.67 7.03
CA ASP A 82 24.75 10.63 6.42
C ASP A 82 24.39 10.96 4.96
N LYS A 83 23.39 10.29 4.37
CA LYS A 83 22.99 10.47 2.97
C LYS A 83 21.56 11.01 2.87
N PRO A 84 21.29 12.07 2.09
CA PRO A 84 19.93 12.49 1.79
C PRO A 84 19.17 11.39 1.02
N VAL A 85 17.99 11.02 1.52
CA VAL A 85 17.09 10.04 0.88
C VAL A 85 15.82 10.73 0.38
N LEU A 86 15.66 10.76 -0.94
CA LEU A 86 14.57 11.44 -1.62
C LEU A 86 13.47 10.45 -2.00
N PRO A 87 12.19 10.73 -1.70
CA PRO A 87 11.08 9.92 -2.20
C PRO A 87 10.82 10.20 -3.68
N ALA A 88 10.78 9.14 -4.50
CA ALA A 88 10.40 9.25 -5.92
C ALA A 88 8.90 9.04 -6.17
N CYS A 89 8.16 8.53 -5.18
CA CYS A 89 6.75 8.16 -5.32
C CYS A 89 5.94 8.51 -4.07
N ASN A 90 4.64 8.76 -4.26
CA ASN A 90 3.68 8.96 -3.17
C ASN A 90 3.02 7.64 -2.77
N THR A 91 2.89 7.40 -1.46
CA THR A 91 2.10 6.27 -0.96
C THR A 91 0.62 6.65 -0.97
N THR A 92 -0.19 5.94 -1.76
CA THR A 92 -1.62 6.29 -1.94
C THR A 92 -2.56 5.39 -1.15
N MET A 93 -2.21 4.11 -0.96
CA MET A 93 -3.06 3.12 -0.27
C MET A 93 -2.30 1.85 0.11
N ILE A 94 -2.89 1.04 1.01
CA ILE A 94 -2.51 -0.36 1.20
C ILE A 94 -3.50 -1.22 0.41
N GLY A 95 -3.03 -1.75 -0.72
CA GLY A 95 -3.88 -2.40 -1.70
C GLY A 95 -3.52 -3.86 -2.00
N SER A 96 -4.39 -4.49 -2.78
CA SER A 96 -4.17 -5.80 -3.39
C SER A 96 -4.30 -5.64 -4.90
N HIS A 97 -3.45 -6.38 -5.60
CA HIS A 97 -3.40 -6.40 -7.05
C HIS A 97 -4.31 -7.49 -7.60
N ASP A 98 -5.18 -7.11 -8.52
CA ASP A 98 -5.95 -7.99 -9.37
C ASP A 98 -5.30 -7.98 -10.77
N ARG A 99 -4.67 -9.10 -11.14
CA ARG A 99 -3.95 -9.22 -12.42
C ARG A 99 -4.90 -9.34 -13.61
N GLU A 100 -6.09 -9.90 -13.39
CA GLU A 100 -7.06 -10.13 -14.47
C GLU A 100 -7.72 -8.81 -14.86
N GLU A 101 -8.05 -7.98 -13.86
CA GLU A 101 -8.60 -6.64 -14.10
C GLU A 101 -7.52 -5.58 -14.34
N GLY A 102 -6.24 -5.88 -14.07
CA GLY A 102 -5.14 -4.92 -14.14
C GLY A 102 -5.29 -3.78 -13.13
N LEU A 103 -5.93 -4.04 -11.98
CA LEU A 103 -6.28 -3.04 -10.98
C LEU A 103 -5.55 -3.29 -9.67
N ILE A 104 -5.13 -2.22 -9.01
CA ILE A 104 -4.79 -2.26 -7.58
C ILE A 104 -5.88 -1.51 -6.84
N SER A 105 -6.58 -2.22 -5.97
CA SER A 105 -7.65 -1.63 -5.15
C SER A 105 -7.17 -1.44 -3.72
N GLU A 106 -7.69 -0.43 -3.03
CA GLU A 106 -7.48 -0.29 -1.60
C GLU A 106 -8.15 -1.45 -0.84
N PHE A 107 -7.41 -2.10 0.05
CA PHE A 107 -7.92 -3.20 0.89
C PHE A 107 -7.81 -2.91 2.38
N CYS A 108 -6.84 -2.09 2.81
CA CYS A 108 -6.62 -1.83 4.23
C CYS A 108 -6.41 -0.33 4.54
N LYS A 109 -7.06 0.16 5.61
CA LYS A 109 -6.76 1.48 6.22
C LYS A 109 -5.71 1.41 7.33
N ALA A 110 -5.22 0.22 7.65
CA ALA A 110 -4.36 -0.04 8.81
C ALA A 110 -4.91 0.60 10.10
N CYS A 111 -6.20 0.41 10.40
CA CYS A 111 -6.87 1.07 11.53
C CYS A 111 -6.67 0.39 12.91
N GLY A 112 -5.98 -0.75 12.98
CA GLY A 112 -5.66 -1.44 14.24
C GLY A 112 -6.79 -2.24 14.89
N ASN A 113 -8.01 -2.24 14.34
CA ASN A 113 -9.17 -2.95 14.90
C ASN A 113 -9.85 -3.83 13.84
N CYS A 114 -9.28 -4.97 13.47
CA CYS A 114 -9.73 -5.75 12.29
C CYS A 114 -11.06 -6.48 12.53
N ILE A 115 -12.03 -6.32 11.61
CA ILE A 115 -13.36 -6.99 11.66
C ILE A 115 -13.62 -7.91 10.47
N LEU A 116 -12.58 -8.25 9.68
CA LEU A 116 -12.74 -9.05 8.46
C LEU A 116 -13.36 -10.42 8.73
N HIS A 117 -13.09 -11.00 9.90
CA HIS A 117 -13.70 -12.27 10.32
C HIS A 117 -15.24 -12.18 10.48
N GLU A 118 -15.77 -10.97 10.71
CA GLU A 118 -17.23 -10.74 10.82
C GLU A 118 -17.90 -10.37 9.50
N THR A 119 -17.11 -9.96 8.50
CA THR A 119 -17.62 -9.42 7.23
C THR A 119 -17.25 -10.30 6.03
N GLY A 120 -17.01 -11.59 6.27
CA GLY A 120 -16.63 -12.53 5.22
C GLY A 120 -15.31 -12.16 4.52
N GLY A 121 -14.40 -11.45 5.18
CA GLY A 121 -13.14 -11.04 4.57
C GLY A 121 -13.26 -9.83 3.62
N ILE A 122 -14.36 -9.08 3.65
CA ILE A 122 -14.51 -7.83 2.89
C ILE A 122 -14.50 -6.67 3.86
N CYS A 123 -13.51 -5.77 3.74
CA CYS A 123 -13.39 -4.63 4.65
C CYS A 123 -14.45 -3.57 4.32
N PRO A 124 -15.41 -3.26 5.22
CA PRO A 124 -16.42 -2.26 4.93
C PRO A 124 -15.86 -0.82 4.91
N LEU A 125 -14.70 -0.56 5.52
CA LEU A 125 -14.08 0.77 5.50
C LEU A 125 -13.45 1.14 4.16
N THR A 126 -12.85 0.16 3.47
CA THR A 126 -12.14 0.40 2.20
C THR A 126 -12.96 -0.01 1.00
N ARG A 127 -13.84 -1.02 1.15
CA ARG A 127 -14.63 -1.56 0.03
C ARG A 127 -15.99 -0.90 -0.11
N CYS A 128 -16.55 -0.32 0.97
CA CYS A 128 -17.75 0.50 0.84
C CYS A 128 -17.35 1.93 0.51
N ALA A 129 -17.90 2.49 -0.56
CA ALA A 129 -17.65 3.87 -0.96
C ALA A 129 -18.07 4.91 0.10
N LYS A 130 -18.95 4.53 1.04
CA LYS A 130 -19.39 5.35 2.17
C LYS A 130 -18.70 5.00 3.50
N GLY A 131 -17.79 4.00 3.51
CA GLY A 131 -17.07 3.56 4.71
C GLY A 131 -17.97 3.03 5.85
N LEU A 132 -19.18 2.56 5.55
CA LEU A 132 -20.18 2.21 6.55
C LEU A 132 -19.85 0.91 7.30
N LEU A 133 -19.70 0.99 8.62
CA LEU A 133 -19.48 -0.16 9.50
C LEU A 133 -20.71 -1.06 9.66
N ASN A 134 -21.90 -0.51 9.48
CA ASN A 134 -23.17 -1.22 9.51
C ASN A 134 -23.98 -0.83 8.26
N GLY A 135 -23.95 -1.70 7.25
CA GLY A 135 -24.84 -1.59 6.09
C GLY A 135 -25.97 -2.62 6.17
N PRO A 136 -26.81 -2.73 5.13
CA PRO A 136 -26.82 -1.90 3.91
C PRO A 136 -27.38 -0.48 4.17
N CYS A 137 -27.06 0.47 3.28
CA CYS A 137 -27.57 1.85 3.35
C CYS A 137 -28.71 2.18 2.38
N GLY A 138 -29.23 1.19 1.66
CA GLY A 138 -30.25 1.38 0.62
C GLY A 138 -29.73 1.86 -0.74
N GLY A 139 -28.56 2.52 -0.82
CA GLY A 139 -27.96 3.05 -2.06
C GLY A 139 -27.32 2.00 -3.00
N GLN A 140 -27.99 0.86 -3.18
CA GLN A 140 -27.58 -0.18 -4.13
C GLN A 140 -28.74 -0.61 -5.03
N ALA A 141 -28.44 -0.90 -6.29
CA ALA A 141 -29.38 -1.46 -7.25
C ALA A 141 -28.68 -2.58 -8.03
N GLY A 142 -29.34 -3.74 -8.16
CA GLY A 142 -28.75 -4.90 -8.86
C GLY A 142 -27.42 -5.40 -8.29
N GLY A 143 -27.11 -5.12 -7.01
CA GLY A 143 -25.83 -5.42 -6.39
C GLY A 143 -24.74 -4.37 -6.59
N LYS A 144 -25.02 -3.31 -7.34
CA LYS A 144 -24.08 -2.23 -7.66
C LYS A 144 -24.32 -1.01 -6.76
N CYS A 145 -23.24 -0.30 -6.41
CA CYS A 145 -23.29 0.90 -5.59
C CYS A 145 -23.61 2.14 -6.44
N GLU A 146 -24.47 3.03 -5.92
CA GLU A 146 -24.74 4.32 -6.54
C GLU A 146 -23.47 5.18 -6.65
N VAL A 147 -22.59 5.08 -5.65
CA VAL A 147 -21.32 5.80 -5.61
C VAL A 147 -20.34 5.06 -6.54
N GLY A 148 -20.09 5.68 -7.70
CA GLY A 148 -19.38 5.07 -8.82
C GLY A 148 -20.26 4.82 -10.06
N GLY A 149 -21.48 5.38 -10.11
CA GLY A 149 -22.31 5.33 -11.30
C GLY A 149 -22.77 3.92 -11.66
N TRP A 150 -23.09 3.10 -10.64
CA TRP A 150 -23.57 1.72 -10.80
C TRP A 150 -22.59 0.74 -11.43
N THR A 151 -21.31 1.11 -11.56
CA THR A 151 -20.26 0.22 -12.09
C THR A 151 -19.64 -0.67 -11.01
N ARG A 152 -19.46 -0.12 -9.80
CA ARG A 152 -18.79 -0.76 -8.67
C ARG A 152 -19.74 -1.66 -7.90
N ASP A 153 -19.24 -2.80 -7.42
CA ASP A 153 -20.00 -3.66 -6.55
C ASP A 153 -20.23 -3.02 -5.17
N CYS A 154 -21.45 -3.21 -4.63
CA CYS A 154 -21.75 -2.83 -3.27
C CYS A 154 -21.09 -3.80 -2.29
N ALA A 155 -20.15 -3.31 -1.47
CA ALA A 155 -19.47 -4.13 -0.47
C ALA A 155 -20.43 -4.90 0.44
N TRP A 156 -21.55 -4.30 0.87
CA TRP A 156 -22.52 -4.98 1.75
C TRP A 156 -23.32 -6.07 1.05
N VAL A 157 -23.53 -5.97 -0.27
CA VAL A 157 -24.10 -7.08 -1.05
C VAL A 157 -23.09 -8.22 -1.17
N LEU A 158 -21.82 -7.91 -1.41
CA LEU A 158 -20.76 -8.93 -1.44
C LEU A 158 -20.58 -9.62 -0.08
N ILE A 159 -20.59 -8.86 1.02
CA ILE A 159 -20.53 -9.37 2.39
C ILE A 159 -21.70 -10.32 2.65
N TYR A 160 -22.93 -9.91 2.30
CA TYR A 160 -24.11 -10.75 2.46
C TYR A 160 -24.00 -12.07 1.70
N LYS A 161 -23.64 -12.04 0.41
CA LYS A 161 -23.50 -13.23 -0.42
C LYS A 161 -22.49 -14.22 0.18
N ARG A 162 -21.32 -13.71 0.56
CA ARG A 162 -20.25 -14.54 1.10
C ARG A 162 -20.57 -15.10 2.49
N LEU A 163 -21.20 -14.32 3.37
CA LEU A 163 -21.66 -14.83 4.67
C LEU A 163 -22.80 -15.85 4.53
N LYS A 164 -23.68 -15.68 3.54
CA LYS A 164 -24.74 -16.64 3.22
C LYS A 164 -24.14 -17.99 2.79
N GLU A 165 -23.16 -17.96 1.89
CA GLU A 165 -22.43 -19.16 1.44
C GLU A 165 -21.72 -19.87 2.59
N GLN A 166 -21.22 -19.11 3.57
CA GLN A 166 -20.56 -19.66 4.77
C GLN A 166 -21.53 -20.12 5.86
N GLY A 167 -22.84 -19.91 5.71
CA GLY A 167 -23.83 -20.19 6.76
C GLY A 167 -23.74 -19.27 7.99
N LYS A 168 -23.15 -18.06 7.84
CA LYS A 168 -22.86 -17.11 8.92
C LYS A 168 -23.66 -15.81 8.83
N LEU A 169 -24.94 -15.90 8.51
CA LEU A 169 -25.81 -14.72 8.34
C LEU A 169 -26.13 -13.99 9.66
N ASP A 170 -25.90 -14.63 10.80
CA ASP A 170 -25.92 -14.01 12.12
C ASP A 170 -24.93 -12.83 12.22
N LEU A 171 -23.72 -12.99 11.67
CA LEU A 171 -22.70 -11.93 11.63
C LEU A 171 -23.12 -10.73 10.77
N PHE A 172 -23.97 -10.96 9.76
CA PHE A 172 -24.50 -9.88 8.93
C PHE A 172 -25.44 -8.96 9.72
N ARG A 173 -26.17 -9.53 10.70
CA ARG A 173 -27.10 -8.79 11.57
C ARG A 173 -26.43 -8.16 12.79
N LYS A 174 -25.16 -8.50 13.05
CA LYS A 174 -24.41 -7.99 14.19
C LYS A 174 -24.24 -6.47 14.10
N PHE A 175 -24.70 -5.77 15.13
CA PHE A 175 -24.41 -4.34 15.31
C PHE A 175 -22.94 -4.15 15.68
N ARG A 176 -22.29 -3.17 15.03
CA ARG A 176 -20.91 -2.78 15.30
C ARG A 176 -20.90 -1.37 15.88
N PRO A 177 -20.40 -1.15 17.10
CA PRO A 177 -20.32 0.19 17.67
C PRO A 177 -19.37 1.08 16.85
N PRO A 178 -19.43 2.42 17.04
CA PRO A 178 -18.44 3.32 16.49
C PRO A 178 -17.02 2.82 16.78
N ARG A 179 -16.14 2.92 15.79
CA ARG A 179 -14.76 2.47 15.94
C ARG A 179 -14.01 3.38 16.92
N ASP A 180 -13.26 2.76 17.81
CA ASP A 180 -12.22 3.45 18.54
C ASP A 180 -11.04 3.74 17.60
N TRP A 181 -10.77 5.02 17.38
CA TRP A 181 -9.65 5.49 16.53
C TRP A 181 -8.40 5.84 17.36
N SER A 182 -8.46 5.81 18.69
CA SER A 182 -7.30 6.07 19.56
C SER A 182 -6.18 5.05 19.29
N VAL A 183 -6.53 3.79 19.03
CA VAL A 183 -5.60 2.71 18.65
C VAL A 183 -4.93 2.91 17.28
N SER A 184 -5.41 3.87 16.48
CA SER A 184 -4.87 4.20 15.16
C SER A 184 -4.02 5.48 15.15
N GLN A 185 -3.86 6.14 16.31
CA GLN A 185 -3.03 7.33 16.46
C GLN A 185 -1.55 7.01 16.32
N SER A 186 -0.81 7.86 15.62
CA SER A 186 0.65 7.75 15.47
C SER A 186 1.39 8.32 16.69
N PRO A 187 2.62 7.86 17.00
CA PRO A 187 3.32 6.71 16.42
C PRO A 187 2.81 5.38 17.00
N ARG A 188 2.83 4.30 16.18
CA ARG A 188 2.37 2.96 16.58
C ARG A 188 3.50 1.95 16.54
N GLN A 189 3.56 1.07 17.53
CA GLN A 189 4.56 0.02 17.64
C GLN A 189 3.93 -1.26 18.19
N VAL A 190 4.41 -2.40 17.70
CA VAL A 190 4.04 -3.73 18.21
C VAL A 190 5.32 -4.49 18.49
N ARG A 191 5.45 -5.06 19.69
CA ARG A 191 6.60 -5.90 20.04
C ARG A 191 6.34 -7.31 19.55
N MET A 192 7.25 -7.85 18.75
CA MET A 192 7.17 -9.23 18.27
C MET A 192 7.58 -10.20 19.40
N GLY A 193 6.82 -11.28 19.59
CA GLY A 193 7.17 -12.37 20.50
C GLY A 193 6.87 -12.14 21.99
N ALA A 194 5.97 -11.20 22.31
CA ALA A 194 5.35 -11.10 23.63
C ALA A 194 4.08 -11.94 23.70
#